data_AF-F0FXT5-F1
#
_entry.id   AF-F0FXT5-F1
#
_cell.length_a   1.000
_cell.length_b   1.000
_cell.length_c   1.000
_cell.angle_alpha   90.00
_cell.angle_beta   90.00
_cell.angle_gamma   90.00
#
_symmetry.space_group_name_H-M   'P 1'
#
loop_
_entity.id
_entity.type
_entity.pdbx_description
1 polymer ?
#
loop_
_entity_poly.entity_id
_entity_poly.type
_entity_poly.pdbx_seq_one_letter_code
_entity_poly.pdbx_strand_id
1 'polypeptide(L)' 'ELFGPLLLTEEILVEPLRYADFKLHLPATPGLGITFDWARIERMRRGAR' A
#
# COMPACT_ATOMS: atom_id res chain seq x y z
N GLU A 1 -2.74 -0.97 15.93
CA GLU A 1 -1.74 -1.92 15.36
C GLU A 1 -1.61 -1.85 13.82
N LEU A 2 -2.11 -0.81 13.14
CA LEU A 2 -2.08 -0.73 11.66
C LEU A 2 -0.76 -0.21 11.09
N PHE A 3 0.39 -0.71 11.55
CA PHE A 3 1.72 -0.24 11.13
C PHE A 3 2.44 -1.18 10.16
N GLY A 4 1.82 -2.32 9.79
CA GLY A 4 2.40 -3.31 8.88
C GLY A 4 3.02 -2.72 7.59
N PRO A 5 2.34 -1.80 6.87
CA PRO A 5 2.92 -1.16 5.69
C PRO A 5 4.23 -0.42 5.94
N LEU A 6 4.42 0.16 7.14
CA LEU A 6 5.66 0.87 7.50
C LEU A 6 6.85 -0.07 7.70
N LEU A 7 6.62 -1.39 7.79
CA LEU A 7 7.68 -2.39 7.92
C LEU A 7 8.20 -2.88 6.56
N LEU A 8 7.51 -2.56 5.46
CA LEU A 8 7.87 -2.98 4.12
C LEU A 8 8.85 -1.98 3.50
N THR A 9 9.92 -2.48 2.87
CA THR A 9 10.83 -1.64 2.08
C THR A 9 10.21 -1.24 0.74
N GLU A 10 9.13 -1.92 0.35
CA GLU A 10 8.46 -1.77 -0.93
C GLU A 10 6.94 -1.78 -0.80
N GLU A 11 6.24 -1.00 -1.64
CA GLU A 11 4.80 -0.74 -1.62
C GLU A 11 4.10 -1.23 -2.90
N ILE A 12 2.94 -1.86 -2.82
CA ILE A 12 2.18 -2.32 -4.01
C ILE A 12 1.08 -1.34 -4.45
N LEU A 13 0.90 -0.23 -3.73
CA LEU A 13 -0.07 0.82 -4.05
C LEU A 13 0.54 1.92 -4.91
N VAL A 14 -0.29 2.55 -5.75
CA VAL A 14 0.08 3.76 -6.50
C VAL A 14 0.34 4.93 -5.55
N GLU A 15 -0.54 5.10 -4.56
CA GLU A 15 -0.41 6.08 -3.48
C GLU A 15 -0.28 5.32 -2.14
N PRO A 16 0.83 5.48 -1.40
CA PRO A 16 0.99 4.87 -0.09
C PRO A 16 -0.04 5.38 0.92
N LEU A 17 -0.37 4.55 1.91
CA LEU A 17 -1.20 4.98 3.03
C LEU A 17 -0.53 6.13 3.80
N ARG A 18 -1.31 7.15 4.13
CA ARG A 18 -0.80 8.32 4.86
C ARG A 18 -0.77 8.05 6.36
N TYR A 19 0.44 8.02 6.91
CA TYR A 19 0.70 8.01 8.36
C TYR A 19 1.23 9.38 8.78
N ALA A 20 0.51 10.05 9.67
CA ALA A 20 0.93 11.33 10.26
C ALA A 20 0.27 11.51 11.63
N ASP A 21 0.90 12.26 12.53
CA ASP A 21 0.37 12.55 13.87
C ASP A 21 0.02 11.29 14.67
N PHE A 22 0.89 10.27 14.56
CA PHE A 22 0.74 8.95 15.18
C PHE A 22 -0.56 8.22 14.78
N LYS A 23 -1.10 8.51 13.60
CA LYS A 23 -2.37 7.97 13.10
C LYS A 23 -2.26 7.56 11.63
N LEU A 24 -3.07 6.57 11.27
CA LEU A 24 -3.40 6.27 9.87
C LEU A 24 -4.54 7.20 9.44
N HIS A 25 -4.34 7.92 8.34
CA HIS A 25 -5.38 8.75 7.71
C HIS A 25 -6.13 7.89 6.70
N LEU A 26 -7.43 7.70 6.92
CA LEU A 26 -8.26 6.87 6.04
C LEU A 26 -8.57 7.61 4.72
N PRO A 27 -8.48 6.91 3.58
CA PRO A 27 -8.98 7.44 2.31
C PRO A 27 -10.48 7.76 2.37
N ALA A 28 -10.90 8.80 1.63
CA ALA A 28 -12.30 9.25 1.57
C ALA A 28 -13.05 8.78 0.30
N THR A 29 -12.39 8.00 -0.56
CA THR A 29 -12.98 7.49 -1.79
C THR A 29 -13.68 6.14 -1.57
N PRO A 30 -14.65 5.76 -2.42
CA PRO A 30 -15.37 4.50 -2.26
C PRO A 30 -14.47 3.25 -2.24
N GLY A 31 -14.98 2.18 -1.62
CA GLY A 31 -14.23 0.94 -1.44
C GLY A 31 -13.16 1.08 -0.36
N LEU A 32 -11.98 0.50 -0.60
CA LEU A 32 -10.82 0.66 0.28
C LEU A 32 -10.10 2.00 0.07
N GLY A 33 -10.48 2.76 -0.96
CA GLY A 33 -9.88 4.03 -1.33
C GLY A 33 -8.39 3.98 -1.68
N ILE A 34 -7.94 2.87 -2.25
CA ILE A 34 -6.57 2.62 -2.69
C ILE A 34 -6.56 2.10 -4.13
N THR A 35 -5.44 2.27 -4.82
CA THR A 35 -5.22 1.76 -6.19
C THR A 35 -3.92 0.96 -6.24
N PHE A 36 -3.94 -0.21 -6.89
CA PHE A 36 -2.78 -1.07 -7.04
C PHE A 36 -1.85 -0.62 -8.16
N ASP A 37 -0.54 -0.65 -7.91
CA ASP A 37 0.49 -0.63 -8.94
C ASP A 37 0.72 -2.06 -9.45
N TRP A 38 0.07 -2.39 -10.56
CA TRP A 38 0.18 -3.72 -11.17
C TRP A 38 1.58 -4.05 -11.65
N ALA A 39 2.35 -3.06 -12.09
CA ALA A 39 3.72 -3.30 -12.52
C ALA A 39 4.59 -3.73 -11.32
N ARG A 40 4.36 -3.14 -10.14
CA ARG A 40 5.04 -3.53 -8.91
C ARG A 40 4.63 -4.90 -8.41
N ILE A 41 3.34 -5.19 -8.44
CA ILE A 41 2.81 -6.51 -8.09
C ILE A 41 3.44 -7.59 -8.97
N GLU A 42 3.48 -7.40 -10.29
CA GLU A 42 4.06 -8.40 -11.19
C GLU A 42 5.56 -8.64 -10.93
N ARG A 43 6.33 -7.59 -10.63
CA ARG A 43 7.75 -7.73 -10.25
C ARG A 43 7.94 -8.52 -8.96
N MET A 44 7.04 -8.36 -7.99
CA MET A 44 7.12 -9.00 -6.67
C MET A 44 6.36 -10.33 -6.60
N ARG A 45 5.71 -10.75 -7.70
CA ARG A 45 4.87 -11.94 -7.75
C ARG A 45 5.73 -13.19 -7.55
N ARG A 46 5.34 -14.04 -6.59
CA ARG A 46 5.97 -15.34 -6.39
C ARG A 46 5.82 -16.19 -7.66
N GLY A 47 6.93 -16.70 -8.18
CA GLY A 47 6.94 -17.52 -9.38
C GLY A 47 6.90 -16.73 -10.69
N ALA A 48 7.13 -15.41 -10.66
CA ALA A 48 7.58 -14.70 -11.87
C ALA A 48 8.89 -15.35 -12.35
N ARG A 49 8.94 -15.71 -13.62
CA ARG A 49 10.02 -16.47 -14.25
C ARG A 49 11.08 -15.54 -14.82
#